data_AF-A0A803L735-F1
#
_entry.id   AF-A0A803L735-F1
#
_cell.length_a   1.000
_cell.length_b   1.000
_cell.length_c   1.000
_cell.angle_alpha   90.00
_cell.angle_beta   90.00
_cell.angle_gamma   90.00
#
_symmetry.space_group_name_H-M   'P 1'
#
loop_
_entity.id
_entity.type
_entity.pdbx_description
1 polymer ?
#
loop_
_entity_poly.entity_id
_entity_poly.type
_entity_poly.pdbx_seq_one_letter_code
_entity_poly.pdbx_strand_id
1 'polypeptide(L)'
;MRRGMFIETGNSSSKWIDFQCERLSEFCFFCGRLDHTERECNVKEDCVNSSNEVVYQYGSWLKASPLKRSRTSGIDHEKEK
;
A
#
# COMPACT_ATOMS: atom_id res chain seq x y z
N MET A 1 2.23 7.64 1.97
CA MET A 1 3.34 6.89 1.33
C MET A 1 4.01 7.80 0.31
N ARG A 2 5.36 7.88 0.30
CA ARG A 2 6.08 8.64 -0.73
C ARG A 2 5.83 7.97 -2.10
N ARG A 3 5.57 8.77 -3.13
CA ARG A 3 5.31 8.28 -4.51
C ARG A 3 6.58 8.05 -5.32
N GLY A 4 7.71 8.44 -4.76
CA GLY A 4 9.02 8.32 -5.37
C GLY A 4 10.05 9.10 -4.58
N MET A 5 11.29 9.06 -5.05
CA MET A 5 12.37 9.90 -4.57
C MET A 5 13.38 10.18 -5.66
N PHE A 6 14.15 11.26 -5.47
CA PHE A 6 15.33 11.55 -6.27
C PHE A 6 16.52 10.72 -5.80
N ILE A 7 17.21 10.09 -6.74
CA ILE A 7 18.44 9.34 -6.49
C ILE A 7 19.54 9.89 -7.38
N GLU A 8 20.69 10.19 -6.79
CA GLU A 8 21.89 10.60 -7.52
C GLU A 8 22.48 9.38 -8.22
N THR A 9 22.58 9.45 -9.55
CA THR A 9 23.24 8.44 -10.37
C THR A 9 24.69 8.89 -10.57
N GLY A 10 25.65 7.96 -10.62
CA GLY A 10 27.11 8.25 -10.66
C GLY A 10 27.61 9.13 -11.81
N ASN A 11 26.73 9.52 -12.72
CA ASN A 11 26.95 10.53 -13.76
C ASN A 11 26.50 11.94 -13.31
N SER A 12 26.45 12.23 -12.00
CA SER A 12 26.03 13.52 -11.40
C SER A 12 24.61 13.99 -11.76
N SER A 13 23.78 13.10 -12.32
CA SER A 13 22.39 13.39 -12.65
C SER A 13 21.47 12.76 -11.59
N SER A 14 20.58 13.58 -11.03
CA SER A 14 19.53 13.09 -10.15
C SER A 14 18.34 12.62 -10.98
N LYS A 15 17.84 11.41 -10.72
CA LYS A 15 16.68 10.84 -11.40
C LYS A 15 15.54 10.61 -10.41
N TRP A 16 14.33 10.94 -10.82
CA TRP A 16 13.12 10.57 -10.09
C TRP A 16 12.83 9.08 -10.29
N ILE A 17 12.68 8.35 -9.20
CA ILE A 17 12.26 6.95 -9.21
C ILE A 17 10.87 6.86 -8.60
N ASP A 18 9.90 6.39 -9.38
CA ASP A 18 8.55 6.13 -8.91
C ASP A 18 8.49 4.90 -8.01
N PHE A 19 7.78 5.03 -6.89
CA PHE A 19 7.48 3.92 -6.01
C PHE A 19 6.15 3.31 -6.42
N GLN A 20 6.22 2.13 -7.04
CA GLN A 20 5.06 1.29 -7.27
C GLN A 20 4.94 0.29 -6.13
N CYS A 21 3.83 0.36 -5.39
CA CYS A 21 3.51 -0.62 -4.36
C CYS A 21 2.34 -1.45 -4.86
N GLU A 22 2.48 -2.77 -4.81
CA GLU A 22 1.38 -3.67 -5.12
C GLU A 22 0.28 -3.59 -4.06
N ARG A 23 -0.96 -3.75 -4.49
CA ARG A 23 -2.10 -3.91 -3.58
C ARG A 23 -2.07 -5.33 -3.04
N LEU A 24 -1.62 -5.49 -1.80
CA LEU A 24 -1.80 -6.72 -1.05
C LEU A 24 -3.31 -7.00 -0.89
N SER A 25 -3.80 -8.05 -1.54
CA SER A 25 -5.22 -8.41 -1.48
C SER A 25 -5.60 -9.00 -0.13
N GLU A 26 -4.75 -9.83 0.49
CA GLU A 26 -5.09 -10.62 1.68
C GLU A 26 -4.04 -10.44 2.79
N PHE A 27 -3.98 -9.26 3.41
CA PHE A 27 -3.09 -9.00 4.54
C PHE A 27 -3.83 -9.10 5.89
N CYS A 28 -3.32 -9.94 6.78
CA CYS A 28 -3.85 -10.06 8.14
C CYS A 28 -3.19 -9.03 9.07
N PHE A 29 -3.93 -7.98 9.46
CA PHE A 29 -3.45 -6.95 10.39
C PHE A 29 -3.21 -7.45 11.82
N PHE A 30 -3.69 -8.65 12.15
CA PHE A 30 -3.47 -9.27 13.45
C PHE A 30 -2.14 -10.03 13.51
N CYS A 31 -1.90 -10.98 12.58
CA CYS A 31 -0.73 -11.87 12.61
C CYS A 31 0.34 -11.58 11.54
N GLY A 32 0.11 -10.66 10.61
CA GLY A 32 1.10 -10.22 9.61
C GLY A 32 1.29 -11.11 8.39
N ARG A 33 0.46 -12.14 8.21
CA ARG A 33 0.54 -13.04 7.04
C ARG A 33 -0.25 -12.51 5.83
N LEU A 34 0.14 -12.99 4.64
CA LEU A 34 -0.37 -12.54 3.32
C LEU A 34 -1.37 -13.52 2.67
N ASP A 35 -1.82 -14.52 3.42
CA ASP A 35 -2.64 -15.64 2.95
C ASP A 35 -4.11 -15.55 3.41
N HIS A 36 -4.44 -14.57 4.26
CA HIS A 36 -5.78 -14.41 4.81
C HIS A 36 -6.00 -12.99 5.38
N THR A 37 -7.25 -12.62 5.61
CA THR A 37 -7.59 -11.38 6.32
C THR A 37 -7.68 -11.62 7.83
N GLU A 38 -7.76 -10.53 8.61
CA GLU A 38 -8.07 -10.60 10.05
C GLU A 38 -9.41 -11.31 10.39
N ARG A 39 -10.28 -11.55 9.40
CA ARG A 39 -11.55 -12.25 9.58
C ARG A 39 -11.38 -13.77 9.56
N GLU A 40 -10.35 -14.26 8.89
CA GLU A 40 -10.06 -15.70 8.73
C GLU A 40 -8.84 -16.12 9.57
N CYS A 41 -8.44 -15.28 10.54
CA CYS A 41 -7.23 -15.49 11.30
C CYS A 41 -7.48 -16.39 12.51
N ASN A 42 -7.12 -17.67 12.41
CA ASN A 42 -7.23 -18.62 13.52
C ASN A 42 -6.51 -18.15 14.79
N VAL A 43 -5.35 -17.49 14.65
CA VAL A 43 -4.59 -16.96 15.81
C VAL A 43 -5.40 -15.90 16.56
N LYS A 44 -6.16 -15.06 15.83
CA LYS A 44 -7.03 -14.07 16.43
C LYS A 44 -8.21 -14.74 17.13
N GLU A 45 -8.81 -15.74 16.50
CA GLU A 45 -9.91 -16.51 17.11
C GLU A 45 -9.45 -17.18 18.41
N ASP A 46 -8.28 -17.81 18.42
CA ASP A 46 -7.70 -18.42 19.61
C ASP A 46 -7.44 -17.40 20.74
N CYS A 47 -6.93 -16.20 20.40
CA CYS A 47 -6.75 -15.12 21.37
C CYS A 47 -8.09 -14.66 21.97
N VAL A 48 -9.13 -14.50 21.15
CA VAL A 48 -10.47 -14.12 21.61
C VAL A 48 -11.06 -15.20 22.53
N ASN A 49 -10.94 -16.47 22.13
CA ASN A 49 -11.44 -17.61 22.91
C ASN A 49 -10.74 -17.76 24.26
N SER A 50 -9.46 -17.38 24.34
CA SER A 50 -8.66 -17.43 25.56
C SER A 50 -8.93 -16.26 26.52
N SER A 51 -9.88 -15.37 26.22
CA SER A 51 -10.10 -14.10 26.93
C SER A 51 -8.84 -13.22 27.03
N ASN A 52 -7.92 -13.38 26.08
CA ASN A 52 -6.71 -12.56 26.01
C ASN A 52 -7.03 -11.20 25.36
N GLU A 53 -6.20 -10.21 25.68
CA GLU A 53 -6.28 -8.92 25.00
C GLU A 53 -5.96 -9.07 23.51
N VAL A 54 -6.87 -8.62 22.65
CA VAL A 54 -6.67 -8.63 21.19
C VAL A 54 -5.88 -7.39 20.79
N VAL A 55 -4.58 -7.56 20.61
CA VAL A 55 -3.68 -6.49 20.16
C VAL A 55 -3.34 -6.71 18.68
N TYR A 56 -3.72 -5.76 17.83
CA TYR A 56 -3.34 -5.78 16.42
C TYR A 56 -1.90 -5.30 16.27
N GLN A 57 -1.05 -6.13 15.66
CA GLN A 57 0.35 -5.78 15.39
C GLN A 57 0.49 -4.71 14.30
N TYR A 58 -0.50 -4.61 13.42
CA TYR A 58 -0.49 -3.72 12.27
C TYR A 58 -1.77 -2.90 12.18
N GLY A 59 -1.72 -1.77 11.48
CA GLY A 59 -2.85 -0.85 11.39
C GLY A 59 -3.17 -0.37 9.98
N SER A 60 -4.24 0.39 9.86
CA SER A 60 -4.72 0.99 8.61
C SER A 60 -3.69 1.85 7.89
N TRP A 61 -2.63 2.28 8.58
CA TRP A 61 -1.48 3.01 8.02
C TRP A 61 -0.67 2.21 6.99
N LEU A 62 -0.79 0.87 6.95
CA LEU A 62 -0.22 0.04 5.87
C LEU A 62 -1.10 -0.02 4.61
N LYS A 63 -2.35 0.46 4.66
CA LYS A 63 -3.21 0.45 3.47
C LYS A 63 -2.70 1.47 2.45
N ALA A 64 -2.52 1.02 1.22
CA ALA A 64 -2.21 1.90 0.11
C ALA A 64 -3.31 2.96 -0.05
N SER A 65 -2.91 4.20 -0.36
CA SER A 65 -3.88 5.26 -0.66
C SER A 65 -4.71 4.87 -1.89
N PRO A 66 -6.03 5.15 -1.89
CA PRO A 66 -6.86 4.89 -3.07
C PRO A 66 -6.26 5.56 -4.31
N LEU A 67 -6.26 4.84 -5.44
CA LEU A 67 -5.90 5.43 -6.73
C LEU A 67 -6.83 6.62 -6.98
N LYS A 68 -6.26 7.81 -7.16
CA LYS A 68 -7.02 8.95 -7.66
C LYS A 68 -7.45 8.57 -9.08
N ARG A 69 -8.73 8.24 -9.27
CA ARG A 69 -9.29 8.09 -10.63
C ARG A 69 -9.09 9.43 -11.31
N SER A 70 -8.20 9.50 -12.31
CA SER A 70 -8.12 10.66 -13.18
C SER A 70 -9.47 10.79 -13.87
N ARG A 71 -10.19 11.88 -13.61
CA ARG A 71 -11.20 12.32 -14.56
C ARG A 71 -10.43 12.73 -15.81
N THR A 72 -10.32 11.83 -16.79
CA THR A 72 -9.98 12.21 -18.15
C THR A 72 -11.15 13.01 -18.69
N SER A 73 -11.16 14.32 -18.43
CA SER A 73 -11.80 15.25 -19.35
C SER A 73 -10.80 15.42 -20.48
N GLY A 74 -11.12 14.87 -21.65
CA GLY A 74 -10.32 15.05 -22.85
C GLY A 74 -10.14 16.54 -23.12
N ILE A 75 -8.89 16.97 -23.24
CA ILE A 75 -8.52 18.20 -23.91
C ILE A 75 -7.36 17.79 -24.80
N ASP A 76 -7.70 17.50 -26.06
CA ASP A 76 -6.74 17.40 -27.14
C ASP A 76 -6.04 18.76 -27.27
N HIS A 77 -4.72 18.77 -27.12
CA HIS A 77 -3.92 19.91 -27.57
C HIS A 77 -3.11 19.45 -28.77
N GLU A 78 -3.63 19.86 -29.92
CA GLU A 78 -3.07 19.70 -31.24
C GLU A 78 -1.66 20.29 -31.35
N LYS A 79 -0.87 19.60 -32.17
CA LYS A 79 0.52 19.83 -32.55
C LYS A 79 0.75 21.24 -33.14
N GLU A 80 1.91 21.82 -32.78
CA GLU A 80 2.89 22.44 -33.69
C GLU A 80 2.48 23.70 -34.47
N LYS A 81 3.00 24.87 -34.08
CA LYS A 81 4.04 25.65 -34.81
C LYS A 81 4.38 26.96 -34.09
#